data_AF-A0A2D6BQZ4-F1
#
_entry.id   AF-A0A2D6BQZ4-F1
#
_cell.length_a   1.000
_cell.length_b   1.000
_cell.length_c   1.000
_cell.angle_alpha   90.00
_cell.angle_beta   90.00
_cell.angle_gamma   90.00
#
_symmetry.space_group_name_H-M   'P 1'
#
loop_
_entity.id
_entity.type
_entity.pdbx_description
1 polymer ?
#
loop_
_entity_poly.entity_id
_entity_poly.type
_entity_poly.pdbx_seq_one_letter_code
_entity_poly.pdbx_strand_id
1 'polypeptide(L)'
;MAGLALLGAALGLGAVSSAVAEDEAPAPAPEVQLDQLLQLPSGASYGVEKKGGLTRLEWRNRFQELHEGRRTAEEALEKAETELQEVASSAEPWQLGPPLPGMTSAEAPLDYRLRQEIRRHRSEIERIDDRLTDLLVQADLAGVPPAWRE
;
A
#
# COMPACT_ATOMS: atom_id res chain seq x y z
N MET A 1 4.98 25.64 -40.30
CA MET A 1 5.79 24.69 -41.08
C MET A 1 5.99 23.47 -40.18
N ALA A 2 5.02 22.55 -40.07
CA ALA A 2 4.62 21.50 -41.03
C ALA A 2 5.65 20.35 -41.12
N GLY A 3 5.19 19.13 -40.80
CA GLY A 3 5.84 17.82 -41.00
C GLY A 3 5.86 17.01 -39.69
N LEU A 4 5.02 16.01 -39.39
CA LEU A 4 4.22 15.04 -40.15
C LEU A 4 5.05 14.03 -40.96
N ALA A 5 5.27 12.84 -40.38
CA ALA A 5 5.48 11.54 -41.04
C ALA A 5 5.31 10.43 -39.97
N LEU A 6 4.21 9.66 -39.96
CA LEU A 6 3.99 8.37 -40.67
C LEU A 6 4.90 7.25 -40.11
N LEU A 7 4.39 6.33 -39.28
CA LEU A 7 3.54 5.15 -39.57
C LEU A 7 4.19 4.18 -40.57
N GLY A 8 4.56 2.99 -40.10
CA GLY A 8 5.10 1.90 -40.92
C GLY A 8 4.97 0.55 -40.22
N ALA A 9 3.87 -0.15 -40.51
CA ALA A 9 3.62 -1.53 -40.12
C ALA A 9 4.35 -2.50 -41.06
N ALA A 10 4.82 -3.63 -40.54
CA ALA A 10 5.19 -4.80 -41.33
C ALA A 10 4.79 -6.09 -40.59
N LEU A 11 3.64 -6.62 -40.99
CA LEU A 11 3.15 -7.97 -40.67
C LEU A 11 3.95 -8.99 -41.49
N GLY A 12 4.67 -9.88 -40.82
CA GLY A 12 5.33 -11.03 -41.44
C GLY A 12 4.39 -12.25 -41.44
N LEU A 13 3.73 -12.50 -42.57
CA LEU A 13 3.02 -13.74 -42.88
C LEU A 13 4.03 -14.76 -43.44
N GLY A 14 4.48 -15.69 -42.59
CA GLY A 14 5.27 -16.85 -43.00
C GLY A 14 4.39 -18.10 -43.05
N ALA A 15 3.89 -18.44 -44.23
CA ALA A 15 3.25 -19.72 -44.52
C ALA A 15 4.34 -20.75 -44.87
N VAL A 16 4.44 -21.83 -44.09
CA VAL A 16 5.19 -23.03 -44.47
C VAL A 16 4.22 -24.20 -44.39
N SER A 17 3.84 -24.70 -45.56
CA SER A 17 3.03 -25.89 -45.76
C SER A 17 3.97 -27.10 -45.73
N SER A 18 3.86 -27.94 -44.71
CA SER A 18 4.49 -29.27 -44.67
C SER A 18 3.39 -30.31 -44.48
N ALA A 19 3.12 -31.05 -45.55
CA ALA A 19 2.35 -32.28 -45.52
C ALA A 19 3.21 -33.40 -44.93
N VAL A 20 2.74 -34.03 -43.86
CA VAL A 20 3.31 -35.27 -43.30
C VAL A 20 2.17 -36.27 -43.13
N ALA A 21 2.53 -37.51 -43.47
CA ALA A 21 1.74 -38.72 -43.59
C ALA A 21 0.80 -39.05 -42.42
N GLU A 22 -0.28 -39.76 -42.77
CA GLU A 22 -1.14 -40.53 -41.87
C GLU A 22 -0.32 -41.53 -41.05
N ASP A 23 -0.39 -41.39 -39.72
CA ASP A 23 -0.19 -42.47 -38.75
C ASP A 23 -1.31 -42.31 -37.70
N GLU A 24 -2.12 -43.35 -37.56
CA GLU A 24 -3.40 -43.36 -36.86
C GLU A 24 -3.15 -43.30 -35.34
N ALA A 25 -3.21 -42.09 -34.79
CA ALA A 25 -3.08 -41.84 -33.35
C ALA A 25 -4.29 -42.43 -32.59
N PRO A 26 -4.09 -43.14 -31.46
CA PRO A 26 -5.19 -43.65 -30.67
C PRO A 26 -6.07 -42.48 -30.20
N ALA A 27 -7.39 -42.69 -30.25
CA ALA A 27 -8.39 -41.68 -29.92
C ALA A 27 -8.06 -40.92 -28.62
N PRO A 28 -8.21 -39.59 -28.57
CA PRO A 28 -7.94 -38.81 -27.38
C PRO A 28 -8.82 -39.34 -26.23
N ALA A 29 -8.19 -39.65 -25.10
CA ALA A 29 -8.91 -40.02 -23.88
C ALA A 29 -9.97 -38.96 -23.59
N PRO A 30 -11.20 -39.35 -23.19
CA PRO A 30 -12.24 -38.37 -22.88
C PRO A 30 -11.72 -37.44 -21.79
N GLU A 31 -11.70 -36.13 -22.05
CA GLU A 31 -11.43 -35.10 -21.04
C GLU A 31 -12.48 -35.24 -19.95
N VAL A 32 -12.11 -35.95 -18.87
CA VAL A 32 -12.95 -36.07 -17.69
C VAL A 32 -12.94 -34.70 -17.03
N GLN A 33 -14.01 -33.93 -17.28
CA GLN A 33 -14.22 -32.65 -16.62
C GLN A 33 -14.23 -32.92 -15.11
N LEU A 34 -13.15 -32.52 -14.43
CA LEU A 34 -12.96 -32.65 -12.97
C LEU A 34 -14.16 -32.09 -12.20
N ASP A 35 -14.88 -31.13 -12.79
CA ASP A 35 -16.13 -30.57 -12.26
C ASP A 35 -17.26 -31.62 -12.11
N GLN A 36 -17.33 -32.62 -13.00
CA GLN A 36 -18.27 -33.74 -12.88
C GLN A 36 -17.86 -34.75 -11.80
N LEU A 37 -16.54 -34.89 -11.56
CA LEU A 37 -16.02 -35.79 -10.52
C LEU A 37 -16.21 -35.22 -9.11
N LEU A 38 -16.23 -33.89 -8.96
CA LEU A 38 -16.36 -33.24 -7.67
C LEU A 38 -17.81 -33.01 -7.22
N GLN A 39 -18.83 -33.39 -8.03
CA GLN A 39 -20.26 -33.16 -7.74
C GLN A 39 -20.53 -31.78 -7.11
N LEU A 40 -19.79 -30.76 -7.52
CA LEU A 40 -20.02 -29.43 -6.98
C LEU A 40 -21.37 -28.97 -7.52
N PRO A 41 -22.31 -28.54 -6.66
CA PRO A 41 -23.59 -28.03 -7.14
C PRO A 41 -23.31 -26.85 -8.05
N SER A 42 -23.58 -27.02 -9.34
CA SER A 42 -23.35 -26.08 -10.44
C SER A 42 -24.19 -24.80 -10.37
N GLY A 43 -24.74 -24.50 -9.19
CA GLY A 43 -25.52 -23.32 -8.87
C GLY A 43 -25.18 -22.68 -7.52
N ALA A 44 -24.10 -23.07 -6.85
CA ALA A 44 -23.63 -22.36 -5.66
C ALA A 44 -22.99 -21.03 -6.06
N SER A 45 -23.82 -20.03 -6.38
CA SER A 45 -23.39 -18.64 -6.41
C SER A 45 -23.08 -18.24 -4.97
N TYR A 46 -21.82 -18.38 -4.56
CA TYR A 46 -21.31 -17.69 -3.37
C TYR A 46 -21.29 -16.20 -3.70
N GLY A 47 -22.46 -15.57 -3.59
CA GLY A 47 -22.60 -14.14 -3.74
C GLY A 47 -21.79 -13.48 -2.64
N VAL A 48 -20.58 -13.02 -2.98
CA VAL A 48 -19.78 -12.22 -2.05
C VAL A 48 -20.58 -10.95 -1.78
N GLU A 49 -20.98 -10.75 -0.53
CA GLU A 49 -21.70 -9.55 -0.13
C GLU A 49 -20.81 -8.33 -0.40
N LYS A 50 -21.29 -7.43 -1.27
CA LYS A 50 -20.61 -6.19 -1.63
C LYS A 50 -21.39 -5.00 -1.08
N LYS A 51 -20.68 -4.07 -0.44
CA LYS A 51 -21.21 -2.80 0.07
C LYS A 51 -20.38 -1.67 -0.52
N GLY A 52 -21.02 -0.71 -1.17
CA GLY A 52 -20.30 0.37 -1.87
C GLY A 52 -19.38 -0.13 -2.99
N GLY A 53 -19.67 -1.30 -3.58
CA GLY A 53 -18.84 -1.91 -4.63
C GLY A 53 -17.64 -2.71 -4.12
N LEU A 54 -17.33 -2.66 -2.82
CA LEU A 54 -16.24 -3.39 -2.19
C LEU A 54 -16.77 -4.58 -1.36
N THR A 55 -15.96 -5.62 -1.31
CA THR A 55 -16.18 -6.81 -0.48
C THR A 55 -15.81 -6.55 0.98
N ARG A 56 -16.24 -7.42 1.89
CA ARG A 56 -15.85 -7.38 3.31
C ARG A 56 -14.34 -7.32 3.50
N LEU A 57 -13.59 -8.15 2.77
CA LEU A 57 -12.15 -8.24 2.92
C LEU A 57 -11.46 -6.95 2.48
N GLU A 58 -11.92 -6.34 1.39
CA GLU A 58 -11.36 -5.08 0.89
C GLU A 58 -11.61 -3.92 1.86
N TRP A 59 -12.80 -3.84 2.46
CA TRP A 59 -13.08 -2.85 3.51
C TRP A 59 -12.16 -3.02 4.70
N ARG A 60 -12.06 -4.25 5.24
CA ARG A 60 -11.19 -4.54 6.38
C ARG A 60 -9.74 -4.20 6.09
N ASN A 61 -9.23 -4.60 4.93
CA ASN A 61 -7.84 -4.33 4.55
C ASN A 61 -7.56 -2.81 4.52
N ARG A 62 -8.50 -1.98 4.04
CA ARG A 62 -8.34 -0.52 4.03
C ARG A 62 -8.29 0.08 5.43
N PHE A 63 -9.17 -0.37 6.33
CA PHE A 63 -9.14 0.07 7.72
C PHE A 63 -7.83 -0.37 8.40
N GLN A 64 -7.46 -1.63 8.22
CA GLN A 64 -6.24 -2.19 8.77
C GLN A 64 -4.99 -1.42 8.29
N GLU A 65 -4.89 -1.12 6.99
CA GLU A 65 -3.77 -0.34 6.44
C GLU A 65 -3.64 1.05 7.11
N LEU A 66 -4.75 1.76 7.31
CA LEU A 66 -4.73 3.07 7.97
C LEU A 66 -4.40 2.96 9.46
N HIS A 67 -4.93 1.95 10.16
CA HIS A 67 -4.61 1.70 11.57
C HIS A 67 -3.15 1.34 11.78
N GLU A 68 -2.60 0.47 10.93
CA GLU A 68 -1.18 0.11 10.95
C GLU A 68 -0.30 1.33 10.64
N GLY A 69 -0.66 2.11 9.61
CA GLY A 69 0.03 3.35 9.27
C GLY A 69 0.04 4.36 10.41
N ARG A 70 -1.10 4.56 11.09
CA ARG A 70 -1.23 5.43 12.26
C ARG A 70 -0.30 4.98 13.38
N ARG A 71 -0.34 3.69 13.71
CA ARG A 71 0.51 3.09 14.74
C ARG A 71 1.99 3.27 14.43
N THR A 72 2.42 3.00 13.20
CA THR A 72 3.82 3.21 12.79
C THR A 72 4.24 4.68 12.89
N ALA A 73 3.35 5.62 12.55
CA ALA A 73 3.62 7.05 12.68
C ALA A 73 3.72 7.50 14.15
N GLU A 74 2.88 6.94 15.04
CA GLU A 74 2.95 7.16 16.49
C GLU A 74 4.26 6.61 17.09
N GLU A 75 4.64 5.38 16.73
CA GLU A 75 5.91 4.77 17.16
C GLU A 75 7.13 5.60 16.69
N ALA A 76 7.09 6.13 15.47
CA ALA A 76 8.15 7.00 14.95
C ALA A 76 8.20 8.36 15.67
N LEU A 77 7.03 8.92 16.02
CA LEU A 77 6.93 10.15 16.79
C LEU A 77 7.54 9.97 18.19
N GLU A 78 7.15 8.90 18.90
CA GLU A 78 7.66 8.59 20.24
C GLU A 78 9.18 8.40 20.23
N LYS A 79 9.70 7.72 19.20
CA LYS A 79 11.15 7.56 19.01
C LYS A 79 11.85 8.91 18.84
N ALA A 80 11.34 9.78 17.96
CA ALA A 80 11.94 11.11 17.73
C ALA A 80 11.87 12.01 18.98
N GLU A 81 10.78 11.93 19.76
CA GLU A 81 10.64 12.66 21.03
C GLU A 81 11.63 12.13 22.09
N THR A 82 11.85 10.81 22.13
CA THR A 82 12.85 10.18 23.03
C THR A 82 14.27 10.60 22.66
N GLU A 83 14.65 10.54 21.38
CA GLU A 83 15.97 10.98 20.90
C GLU A 83 16.21 12.47 21.21
N LEU A 84 15.18 13.31 21.04
CA LEU A 84 15.27 14.73 21.39
C LEU A 84 15.51 14.93 22.89
N GLN A 85 14.84 14.16 23.73
CA GLN A 85 15.02 14.20 25.18
C GLN A 85 16.42 13.74 25.61
N GLU A 86 16.96 12.72 24.97
CA GLU A 86 18.34 12.23 25.23
C GLU A 86 19.39 13.30 24.88
N VAL A 87 19.25 13.95 23.72
CA VAL A 87 20.13 15.05 23.31
C VAL A 87 20.01 16.23 24.27
N ALA A 88 18.78 16.61 24.66
CA ALA A 88 18.56 17.69 25.62
C ALA A 88 19.12 17.36 27.02
N SER A 89 19.11 16.09 27.43
CA SER A 89 19.68 15.65 28.70
C SER A 89 21.21 15.58 28.71
N SER A 90 21.82 15.38 27.53
CA SER A 90 23.28 15.32 27.35
C SER A 90 23.90 16.71 27.24
N ALA A 91 23.15 17.69 26.73
CA ALA A 91 23.54 19.09 26.73
C ALA A 91 23.42 19.67 28.14
N GLU A 92 24.54 19.81 28.87
CA GLU A 92 24.53 20.40 30.21
C GLU A 92 23.86 21.80 30.22
N PRO A 93 22.77 21.99 31.00
CA PRO A 93 22.09 23.29 31.11
C PRO A 93 22.94 24.43 31.69
N TRP A 94 24.15 24.13 32.17
CA TRP A 94 24.98 25.02 32.98
C TRP A 94 26.26 25.51 32.27
N GLN A 95 26.50 25.14 31.01
CA GLN A 95 27.54 25.78 30.20
C GLN A 95 27.07 27.15 29.68
N LEU A 96 26.76 28.05 30.61
CA LEU A 96 26.56 29.50 30.42
C LEU A 96 27.92 30.25 30.49
N GLY A 97 28.98 29.62 29.97
CA GLY A 97 30.22 30.35 29.67
C GLY A 97 30.03 31.13 28.37
N PRO A 98 30.52 32.37 28.23
CA PRO A 98 30.48 33.06 26.96
C PRO A 98 31.13 32.18 25.89
N PRO A 99 30.51 32.02 24.71
CA PRO A 99 30.99 31.09 23.70
C PRO A 99 32.40 31.49 23.31
N LEU A 100 33.38 30.65 23.68
CA LEU A 100 34.73 30.76 23.16
C LEU A 100 34.66 30.56 21.64
N PRO A 101 35.30 31.44 20.84
CA PRO A 101 35.34 31.27 19.40
C PRO A 101 35.97 29.91 19.07
N GLY A 102 35.14 28.96 18.60
CA GLY A 102 35.53 27.58 18.30
C GLY A 102 34.66 26.50 18.96
N MET A 103 33.86 26.81 19.99
CA MET A 103 32.86 25.90 20.55
C MET A 103 31.54 26.07 19.81
N THR A 104 31.43 25.50 18.61
CA THR A 104 30.12 25.26 18.00
C THR A 104 29.52 24.04 18.68
N SER A 105 28.39 24.22 19.38
CA SER A 105 27.57 23.11 19.84
C SER A 105 27.20 22.26 18.62
N ALA A 106 27.91 21.15 18.43
CA ALA A 106 27.73 20.23 17.30
C ALA A 106 26.33 19.57 17.32
N GLU A 107 25.59 19.75 18.40
CA GLU A 107 24.25 19.21 18.66
C GLU A 107 23.12 20.12 18.15
N ALA A 108 23.37 21.42 17.94
CA ALA A 108 22.35 22.36 17.47
C ALA A 108 21.72 21.99 16.10
N PRO A 109 22.48 21.47 15.10
CA PRO A 109 21.89 20.98 13.86
C PRO A 109 21.01 19.73 14.06
N LEU A 110 21.33 18.90 15.05
CA LEU A 110 20.64 17.64 15.33
C LEU A 110 19.30 17.89 16.03
N ASP A 111 19.25 18.82 16.99
CA ASP A 111 18.00 19.29 17.62
C ASP A 111 17.01 19.85 16.58
N TYR A 112 17.49 20.74 15.70
CA TYR A 112 16.63 21.30 14.65
C TYR A 112 16.03 20.20 13.77
N ARG A 113 16.83 19.21 13.37
CA ARG A 113 16.36 18.09 12.56
C ARG A 113 15.28 17.28 13.29
N LEU A 114 15.51 16.91 14.56
CA LEU A 114 14.54 16.14 15.36
C LEU A 114 13.23 16.90 15.53
N ARG A 115 13.26 18.21 15.78
CA ARG A 115 12.04 19.04 15.83
C ARG A 115 11.27 19.06 14.51
N GLN A 116 11.97 19.06 13.37
CA GLN A 116 11.31 18.96 12.06
C GLN A 116 10.71 17.57 11.84
N GLU A 117 11.40 16.50 12.25
CA GLU A 117 10.89 15.13 12.19
C GLU A 117 9.63 14.97 13.05
N ILE A 118 9.62 15.48 14.29
CA ILE A 118 8.43 15.50 15.17
C ILE A 118 7.25 16.21 14.50
N ARG A 119 7.47 17.40 13.93
CA ARG A 119 6.42 18.14 13.20
C ARG A 119 5.88 17.32 12.02
N ARG A 120 6.79 16.70 11.25
CA ARG A 120 6.42 15.85 10.12
C ARG A 120 5.57 14.66 10.57
N HIS A 121 5.96 13.95 11.64
CA HIS A 121 5.21 12.80 12.14
C HIS A 121 3.83 13.20 12.65
N ARG A 122 3.71 14.32 13.36
CA ARG A 122 2.40 14.86 13.78
C ARG A 122 1.49 15.18 12.60
N SER A 123 2.01 15.85 11.57
CA SER A 123 1.22 16.11 10.35
C SER A 123 0.86 14.82 9.60
N GLU A 124 1.68 13.78 9.69
CA GLU A 124 1.35 12.49 9.07
C GLU A 124 0.22 11.78 9.82
N ILE A 125 0.25 11.78 11.16
CA ILE A 125 -0.85 11.26 12.00
C ILE A 125 -2.15 11.99 11.66
N GLU A 126 -2.14 13.33 11.60
CA GLU A 126 -3.31 14.14 11.25
C GLU A 126 -3.88 13.75 9.88
N ARG A 127 -3.03 13.58 8.86
CA ARG A 127 -3.48 13.13 7.53
C ARG A 127 -4.08 11.73 7.54
N ILE A 128 -3.55 10.82 8.35
CA ILE A 128 -4.09 9.47 8.48
C ILE A 128 -5.45 9.51 9.19
N ASP A 129 -5.58 10.31 10.24
CA ASP A 129 -6.83 10.50 10.98
C ASP A 129 -7.93 11.10 10.08
N ASP A 130 -7.58 12.08 9.23
CA ASP A 130 -8.50 12.64 8.22
C ASP A 130 -8.97 11.55 7.25
N ARG A 131 -8.05 10.74 6.71
CA ARG A 131 -8.39 9.63 5.81
C ARG A 131 -9.24 8.56 6.49
N LEU A 132 -8.99 8.29 7.77
CA LEU A 132 -9.75 7.33 8.55
C LEU A 132 -11.19 7.84 8.75
N THR A 133 -11.33 9.13 9.05
CA THR A 133 -12.63 9.81 9.13
C THR A 133 -13.39 9.73 7.80
N ASP A 134 -12.71 10.05 6.69
CA ASP A 134 -13.29 9.93 5.34
C ASP A 134 -13.73 8.49 5.03
N LEU A 135 -12.91 7.50 5.39
CA LEU A 135 -13.21 6.09 5.18
C LEU A 135 -14.41 5.63 6.03
N LEU A 136 -14.53 6.12 7.27
CA LEU A 136 -15.69 5.89 8.13
C LEU A 136 -16.97 6.46 7.52
N VAL A 137 -16.93 7.70 7.04
CA VAL A 137 -18.07 8.33 6.37
C VAL A 137 -18.47 7.53 5.12
N GLN A 138 -17.50 7.09 4.30
CA GLN A 138 -17.77 6.25 3.14
C GLN A 138 -18.38 4.89 3.54
N ALA A 139 -17.89 4.27 4.62
CA ALA A 139 -18.40 3.01 5.13
C ALA A 139 -19.85 3.16 5.65
N ASP A 140 -20.15 4.25 6.36
CA ASP A 140 -21.49 4.58 6.83
C ASP A 140 -22.45 4.81 5.65
N LEU A 141 -22.05 5.58 4.64
CA LEU A 141 -22.84 5.83 3.43
C LEU A 141 -23.09 4.55 2.63
N ALA A 142 -22.12 3.62 2.62
CA ALA A 142 -22.25 2.33 1.95
C ALA A 142 -23.05 1.29 2.77
N GLY A 143 -23.45 1.61 4.01
CA GLY A 143 -24.16 0.69 4.90
C GLY A 143 -23.28 -0.48 5.36
N VAL A 144 -21.97 -0.26 5.48
CA VAL A 144 -21.01 -1.26 5.96
C VAL A 144 -21.19 -1.42 7.48
N PRO A 145 -21.42 -2.64 7.99
CA PRO A 145 -21.56 -2.85 9.44
C PRO A 145 -20.23 -2.62 10.18
N PRO A 146 -20.26 -2.25 11.48
CA PRO A 146 -19.05 -1.99 12.27
C PRO A 146 -18.10 -3.19 12.35
N ALA A 147 -18.64 -4.42 12.34
CA ALA A 147 -17.86 -5.67 12.36
C ALA A 147 -16.97 -5.91 11.11
N TRP A 148 -17.06 -5.04 10.08
CA TRP A 148 -16.17 -5.07 8.91
C TRP A 148 -15.04 -4.02 9.00
N ARG A 149 -15.08 -3.15 10.01
CA ARG A 149 -14.14 -2.05 10.24
C ARG A 149 -13.05 -2.40 11.26
N GLU A 150 -13.20 -3.55 11.92
CA GLU A 150 -12.24 -4.14 12.86
C GLU A 150 -11.18 -4.98 12.17
#